data_AF-A0A8T5H5D7-F1
#
_entry.id   AF-A0A8T5H5D7-F1
#
_cell.length_a   1.000
_cell.length_b   1.000
_cell.length_c   1.000
_cell.angle_alpha   90.00
_cell.angle_beta   90.00
_cell.angle_gamma   90.00
#
_symmetry.space_group_name_H-M   'P 1'
#
loop_
_entity.id
_entity.type
_entity.pdbx_description
1 polymer ?
#
loop_
_entity_poly.entity_id
_entity_poly.type
_entity_poly.pdbx_seq_one_letter_code
_entity_poly.pdbx_strand_id
1 'polypeptide(L)'
;MTSWKKRGQGAAGAAVFLAIVTGLIIAFIVAIPPDERAELLGEDSSSSDSNDGIRDIDDTDEDFARARSLENVLQVSPGRIDFLAEDEIDHPLPVVNIFTSTEARILAELNVGILKRGAFTNEKAELAFALVNVDDTEDLLLNFNVEAAQGDLVILFNEQEIYNGPVGVGNIQPISIPENFVQTHNLVQFSVSSPGIAFWKSHEVRLSDVEIVGEVTNRDAESYQTVFLVSETEKSNLEKVRLKFQPDCLYNEVGKLSVYINGNNVYKAVPDCGLAFVPIEISPELIVYGENSIEFSTGRGRYLLSHVVVESELEEVDFPSYFFELSHDEFEEIDTANERLRLKIDFVDVVNRKRGNIVFNGHAIPFDTLEVTEAFDVSEDVVDGTNSLKIRPSKTLDVREVRVDIINN
;
A
#
# COMPACT_ATOMS: atom_id res chain seq x y z
N MET A 1 25.81 22.67 49.11
CA MET A 1 26.86 21.77 48.55
C MET A 1 26.16 20.72 47.70
N THR A 2 26.01 20.98 46.41
CA THR A 2 25.50 20.02 45.43
C THR A 2 26.42 20.10 44.22
N SER A 3 27.34 19.14 44.17
CA SER A 3 28.40 19.03 43.16
C SER A 3 27.87 18.29 41.94
N TRP A 4 27.77 18.99 40.81
CA TRP A 4 27.53 18.41 39.49
C TRP A 4 28.77 17.62 39.03
N LYS A 5 28.64 16.31 38.81
CA LYS A 5 29.62 15.51 38.06
C LYS A 5 29.19 15.43 36.59
N LYS A 6 29.92 16.11 35.70
CA LYS A 6 29.91 15.83 34.26
C LYS A 6 30.70 14.55 34.00
N ARG A 7 30.09 13.57 33.32
CA ARG A 7 30.78 12.41 32.72
C ARG A 7 31.05 12.74 31.25
N GLY A 8 32.30 13.05 30.93
CA GLY A 8 32.81 13.06 29.56
C GLY A 8 33.43 11.69 29.26
N GLN A 9 32.68 10.82 28.60
CA GLN A 9 33.17 9.53 28.13
C GLN A 9 32.63 9.32 26.70
N GLY A 10 33.31 9.92 25.73
CA GLY A 10 32.88 9.87 24.32
C GLY A 10 33.96 10.25 23.30
N ALA A 11 35.22 10.44 23.71
CA ALA A 11 36.30 10.88 22.80
C ALA A 11 37.22 9.74 22.32
N ALA A 12 37.25 8.60 23.01
CA ALA A 12 38.18 7.51 22.67
C ALA A 12 37.74 6.70 21.44
N GLY A 13 36.43 6.51 21.23
CA GLY A 13 35.92 5.74 20.07
C GLY A 13 36.06 6.48 18.74
N ALA A 14 35.84 7.81 18.74
CA ALA A 14 35.94 8.62 17.53
C ALA A 14 37.37 8.70 16.99
N ALA A 15 38.37 8.79 17.87
CA ALA A 15 39.78 8.85 17.46
C ALA A 15 40.26 7.56 16.79
N VAL A 16 39.80 6.40 17.28
CA VAL A 16 40.17 5.09 16.70
C VAL A 16 39.53 4.89 15.32
N PHE A 17 38.26 5.28 15.17
CA PHE A 17 37.57 5.20 13.87
C PHE A 17 38.25 6.08 12.81
N LEU A 18 38.64 7.30 13.18
CA LEU A 18 39.30 8.24 12.28
C LEU A 18 40.68 7.74 11.84
N ALA A 19 41.42 7.08 12.73
CA ALA A 19 42.70 6.44 12.40
C ALA A 19 42.53 5.27 11.41
N ILE A 20 41.48 4.46 11.55
CA ILE A 20 41.18 3.35 10.64
C ILE A 20 40.78 3.86 9.26
N VAL A 21 39.89 4.84 9.18
CA VAL A 21 39.45 5.44 7.91
C VAL A 21 40.64 6.09 7.18
N THR A 22 41.48 6.83 7.91
CA THR A 22 42.67 7.47 7.33
C THR A 22 43.66 6.42 6.80
N GLY A 23 43.86 5.31 7.53
CA GLY A 23 44.72 4.21 7.08
C GLY A 23 44.21 3.53 5.80
N LEU A 24 42.89 3.33 5.68
CA LEU A 24 42.27 2.76 4.49
C LEU A 24 42.38 3.68 3.27
N ILE A 25 42.21 4.99 3.45
CA ILE A 25 42.36 5.97 2.37
C ILE A 25 43.81 5.98 1.85
N ILE A 26 44.81 5.95 2.75
CA ILE A 26 46.22 5.92 2.35
C ILE A 26 46.55 4.61 1.62
N ALA A 27 46.05 3.47 2.12
CA ALA A 27 46.25 2.18 1.46
C ALA A 27 45.62 2.15 0.06
N PHE A 28 44.44 2.76 -0.10
CA PHE A 28 43.76 2.89 -1.38
C PHE A 28 44.59 3.74 -2.37
N ILE A 29 45.10 4.91 -1.93
CA ILE A 29 45.92 5.80 -2.78
C ILE A 29 47.23 5.13 -3.24
N VAL A 30 47.81 4.23 -2.44
CA VAL A 30 49.05 3.50 -2.80
C VAL A 30 48.77 2.33 -3.76
N ALA A 31 47.57 1.77 -3.74
CA ALA A 31 47.19 0.63 -4.59
C ALA A 31 46.73 1.03 -6.00
N ILE A 32 46.43 2.32 -6.23
CA ILE A 32 46.05 2.84 -7.55
C ILE A 32 47.30 2.92 -8.44
N PRO A 33 47.23 2.45 -9.70
CA PRO A 33 48.29 2.62 -10.69
C PRO A 33 48.70 4.10 -10.85
N PRO A 34 49.98 4.40 -11.11
CA PRO A 34 50.49 5.78 -11.12
C PRO A 34 49.72 6.73 -12.07
N ASP A 35 49.15 6.19 -13.14
CA ASP A 35 48.47 6.95 -14.20
C ASP A 35 47.09 7.45 -13.75
N GLU A 36 46.33 6.64 -13.00
CA GLU A 36 45.03 7.02 -12.43
C GLU A 36 45.17 7.88 -11.15
N ARG A 37 46.35 7.86 -10.53
CA ARG A 37 46.64 8.66 -9.33
C ARG A 37 46.86 10.14 -9.67
N ALA A 38 47.43 10.45 -10.83
CA ALA A 38 47.72 11.82 -11.26
C ALA A 38 46.44 12.61 -11.55
N GLU A 39 45.43 11.96 -12.14
CA GLU A 39 44.12 12.54 -12.46
C GLU A 39 43.31 12.86 -11.19
N LEU A 40 43.38 12.00 -10.15
CA LEU A 40 42.70 12.21 -8.87
C LEU A 40 43.35 13.27 -7.95
N LEU A 41 44.62 13.61 -8.17
CA LEU A 41 45.37 14.60 -7.38
C LEU A 41 45.48 15.98 -8.07
N GLY A 42 44.92 16.12 -9.29
CA GLY A 42 44.91 17.40 -10.01
C GLY A 42 46.29 17.91 -10.41
N GLU A 43 47.27 17.01 -10.59
CA GLU A 43 48.57 17.37 -11.18
C GLU A 43 48.45 17.41 -12.71
N ASP A 44 47.68 18.38 -13.22
CA ASP A 44 47.85 18.81 -14.60
C ASP A 44 49.19 19.53 -14.72
N SER A 45 50.11 18.88 -15.43
CA SER A 45 51.38 19.43 -15.86
C SER A 45 51.16 20.75 -16.61
N SER A 46 51.43 21.87 -15.94
CA SER A 46 51.65 23.17 -16.57
C SER A 46 52.98 23.14 -17.34
N SER A 47 52.98 22.61 -18.56
CA SER A 47 54.05 22.89 -19.53
C SER A 47 53.74 24.24 -20.17
N SER A 48 54.42 25.26 -19.66
CA SER A 48 54.43 26.62 -20.14
C SER A 48 55.30 26.69 -21.39
N ASP A 49 54.66 26.83 -22.56
CA ASP A 49 55.32 27.35 -23.76
C ASP A 49 54.78 28.75 -24.03
N SER A 50 55.60 29.73 -23.66
CA SER A 50 55.54 31.08 -24.23
C SER A 50 56.93 31.34 -24.79
N ASN A 51 57.06 31.26 -26.11
CA ASN A 51 58.04 32.08 -26.79
C ASN A 51 57.52 32.56 -28.14
N ASP A 52 57.38 33.88 -28.14
CA ASP A 52 57.18 34.83 -29.20
C ASP A 52 58.08 34.55 -30.43
N GLY A 53 57.51 34.72 -31.61
CA GLY A 53 58.13 34.35 -32.87
C GLY A 53 57.32 34.84 -34.07
N ILE A 54 57.16 36.16 -34.15
CA ILE A 54 56.72 36.92 -35.33
C ILE A 54 57.25 36.29 -36.63
N ARG A 55 56.34 35.85 -37.50
CA ARG A 55 56.55 35.77 -38.95
C ARG A 55 55.28 36.21 -39.67
N ASP A 56 55.38 37.38 -40.30
CA ASP A 56 54.56 37.79 -41.43
C ASP A 56 54.47 36.64 -42.45
N ILE A 57 53.26 36.15 -42.72
CA ILE A 57 52.91 35.40 -43.93
C ILE A 57 51.52 35.87 -44.37
N ASP A 58 51.57 36.84 -45.27
CA ASP A 58 50.81 37.02 -46.51
C ASP A 58 49.38 36.47 -46.61
N ASP A 59 48.47 37.41 -46.90
CA ASP A 59 47.14 37.20 -47.49
C ASP A 59 47.26 36.36 -48.77
N THR A 60 46.85 35.10 -48.72
CA THR A 60 46.06 34.39 -49.74
C THR A 60 46.06 32.90 -49.41
N ASP A 61 45.00 32.40 -48.79
CA ASP A 61 44.61 30.98 -48.87
C ASP A 61 43.19 30.81 -48.26
N GLU A 62 42.18 31.33 -48.95
CA GLU A 62 40.76 31.04 -48.67
C GLU A 62 40.33 29.62 -49.10
N ASP A 63 41.24 28.76 -49.56
CA ASP A 63 40.88 27.45 -50.12
C ASP A 63 41.18 26.24 -49.22
N PHE A 64 41.62 26.45 -47.97
CA PHE A 64 41.92 25.37 -47.02
C PHE A 64 41.00 25.28 -45.78
N ALA A 65 39.95 26.10 -45.71
CA ALA A 65 38.93 26.03 -44.65
C ALA A 65 37.74 25.08 -44.98
N ARG A 66 37.81 24.27 -46.04
CA ARG A 66 36.84 23.19 -46.30
C ARG A 66 37.11 21.92 -45.47
N ALA A 67 37.52 22.10 -44.23
CA ALA A 67 37.58 21.03 -43.25
C ALA A 67 36.17 20.85 -42.67
N ARG A 68 35.32 20.05 -43.35
CA ARG A 68 34.02 19.52 -42.87
C ARG A 68 33.48 20.26 -41.64
N SER A 69 32.94 21.46 -41.81
CA SER A 69 32.28 22.18 -40.72
C SER A 69 31.01 21.43 -40.39
N LEU A 70 31.09 20.56 -39.38
CA LEU A 70 29.91 20.02 -38.73
C LEU A 70 29.37 21.14 -37.86
N GLU A 71 28.41 21.92 -38.36
CA GLU A 71 27.71 22.91 -37.55
C GLU A 71 26.62 22.19 -36.74
N ASN A 72 26.73 22.26 -35.41
CA ASN A 72 25.78 21.64 -34.51
C ASN A 72 24.64 22.60 -34.19
N VAL A 73 23.42 22.24 -34.58
CA VAL A 73 22.22 23.06 -34.34
C VAL A 73 21.38 22.55 -33.17
N LEU A 74 21.58 21.29 -32.76
CA LEU A 74 20.98 20.74 -31.55
C LEU A 74 21.91 19.70 -30.92
N GLN A 75 22.09 19.79 -29.61
CA GLN A 75 22.73 18.74 -28.80
C GLN A 75 22.03 18.67 -27.44
N VAL A 76 21.38 17.54 -27.15
CA VAL A 76 20.64 17.32 -25.89
C VAL A 76 20.85 15.90 -25.37
N SER A 77 20.68 15.70 -24.07
CA SER A 77 20.76 14.40 -23.41
C SER A 77 19.41 14.06 -22.75
N PRO A 78 18.49 13.38 -23.47
CA PRO A 78 17.15 13.09 -22.96
C PRO A 78 17.10 12.24 -21.70
N GLY A 79 18.06 11.33 -21.52
CA GLY A 79 18.04 10.35 -20.43
C GLY A 79 16.98 9.27 -20.66
N ARG A 80 16.30 8.86 -19.57
CA ARG A 80 15.28 7.81 -19.60
C ARG A 80 13.95 8.37 -20.07
N ILE A 81 13.40 7.79 -21.14
CA ILE A 81 12.09 8.08 -21.69
C ILE A 81 11.21 6.86 -21.41
N ASP A 82 10.29 7.00 -20.46
CA ASP A 82 9.35 5.93 -20.10
C ASP A 82 8.26 5.76 -21.17
N PHE A 83 7.77 4.53 -21.27
CA PHE A 83 6.66 4.18 -22.17
C PHE A 83 5.58 3.48 -21.36
N LEU A 84 4.33 3.92 -21.54
CA LEU A 84 3.14 3.23 -21.07
C LEU A 84 2.45 2.59 -22.27
N ALA A 85 2.26 1.26 -22.20
CA ALA A 85 1.59 0.51 -23.24
C ALA A 85 0.07 0.67 -23.20
N GLU A 86 -0.45 0.99 -22.02
CA GLU A 86 -1.86 1.02 -21.67
C GLU A 86 -2.12 2.30 -20.85
N ASP A 87 -3.26 2.91 -21.10
CA ASP A 87 -3.83 4.05 -20.37
C ASP A 87 -4.61 3.60 -19.12
N GLU A 88 -5.00 2.32 -19.07
CA GLU A 88 -5.67 1.70 -17.92
C GLU A 88 -4.95 0.41 -17.51
N ILE A 89 -4.70 0.25 -16.21
CA ILE A 89 -4.14 -0.97 -15.62
C ILE A 89 -5.11 -1.53 -14.59
N ASP A 90 -5.57 -2.77 -14.83
CA ASP A 90 -6.45 -3.49 -13.92
C ASP A 90 -5.68 -4.41 -12.98
N HIS A 91 -5.96 -4.27 -11.68
CA HIS A 91 -5.52 -5.19 -10.63
C HIS A 91 -6.69 -6.05 -10.16
N PRO A 92 -6.96 -7.20 -10.80
CA PRO A 92 -8.04 -8.08 -10.39
C PRO A 92 -7.70 -8.76 -9.06
N LEU A 93 -8.66 -8.74 -8.14
CA LEU A 93 -8.55 -9.32 -6.82
C LEU A 93 -9.44 -10.57 -6.70
N PRO A 94 -9.11 -11.50 -5.79
CA PRO A 94 -9.94 -12.66 -5.52
C PRO A 94 -11.36 -12.27 -5.07
N VAL A 95 -12.29 -13.21 -5.23
CA VAL A 95 -13.63 -13.10 -4.64
C VAL A 95 -13.51 -13.04 -3.12
N VAL A 96 -14.23 -12.10 -2.52
CA VAL A 96 -14.21 -11.85 -1.07
C VAL A 96 -15.51 -12.34 -0.46
N ASN A 97 -15.43 -13.19 0.57
CA ASN A 97 -16.59 -13.62 1.34
C ASN A 97 -16.36 -13.29 2.81
N ILE A 98 -17.03 -12.25 3.31
CA ILE A 98 -16.95 -11.79 4.69
C ILE A 98 -18.31 -11.94 5.36
N PHE A 99 -18.34 -12.47 6.58
CA PHE A 99 -19.59 -12.71 7.28
C PHE A 99 -19.43 -12.75 8.79
N THR A 100 -20.53 -12.45 9.48
CA THR A 100 -20.71 -12.74 10.90
C THR A 100 -21.86 -13.74 11.05
N SER A 101 -21.76 -14.68 12.00
CA SER A 101 -22.85 -15.61 12.30
C SER A 101 -23.17 -15.61 13.79
N THR A 102 -24.43 -15.36 14.12
CA THR A 102 -24.93 -15.39 15.51
C THR A 102 -25.73 -16.67 15.73
N GLU A 103 -25.39 -17.42 16.77
CA GLU A 103 -26.09 -18.66 17.11
C GLU A 103 -26.25 -18.81 18.63
N ALA A 104 -27.36 -19.43 19.04
CA ALA A 104 -27.61 -19.74 20.44
C ALA A 104 -26.68 -20.88 20.89
N ARG A 105 -25.92 -20.66 21.97
CA ARG A 105 -25.01 -21.65 22.55
C ARG A 105 -25.26 -21.83 24.05
N ILE A 106 -25.09 -23.06 24.54
CA ILE A 106 -25.00 -23.35 25.97
C ILE A 106 -23.60 -22.94 26.43
N LEU A 107 -23.52 -21.93 27.29
CA LEU A 107 -22.30 -21.34 27.81
C LEU A 107 -21.82 -22.07 29.08
N ALA A 108 -22.76 -22.61 29.85
CA ALA A 108 -22.50 -23.34 31.08
C ALA A 108 -23.70 -24.24 31.44
N GLU A 109 -23.43 -25.39 32.05
CA GLU A 109 -24.47 -26.31 32.52
C GLU A 109 -24.14 -26.91 33.90
N LEU A 110 -25.18 -27.22 34.67
CA LEU A 110 -25.11 -27.93 35.94
C LEU A 110 -26.27 -28.91 36.06
N ASN A 111 -25.96 -30.20 36.16
CA ASN A 111 -26.96 -31.27 36.10
C ASN A 111 -27.87 -31.36 37.35
N VAL A 112 -27.36 -31.14 38.56
CA VAL A 112 -28.16 -31.24 39.80
C VAL A 112 -27.66 -30.25 40.85
N GLY A 113 -28.58 -29.44 41.39
CA GLY A 113 -28.36 -28.59 42.56
C GLY A 113 -29.38 -28.91 43.66
N ILE A 114 -28.94 -29.53 44.76
CA ILE A 114 -29.75 -29.61 45.98
C ILE A 114 -29.38 -28.40 46.84
N LEU A 115 -30.37 -27.53 47.06
CA LEU A 115 -30.22 -26.32 47.86
C LEU A 115 -30.98 -26.51 49.16
N LYS A 116 -30.31 -26.34 50.29
CA LYS A 116 -30.91 -26.58 51.60
C LYS A 116 -30.54 -25.53 52.61
N ARG A 117 -31.54 -24.94 53.25
CA ARG A 117 -31.35 -23.98 54.33
C ARG A 117 -32.15 -24.36 55.58
N GLY A 118 -31.43 -24.52 56.68
CA GLY A 118 -31.96 -24.76 58.03
C GLY A 118 -31.21 -23.93 59.05
N ALA A 119 -31.51 -24.11 60.34
CA ALA A 119 -30.85 -23.36 61.42
C ALA A 119 -29.32 -23.61 61.51
N PHE A 120 -28.83 -24.74 60.98
CA PHE A 120 -27.42 -25.16 61.04
C PHE A 120 -26.82 -25.57 59.68
N THR A 121 -27.61 -25.54 58.60
CA THR A 121 -27.19 -25.99 57.26
C THR A 121 -27.49 -24.90 56.24
N ASN A 122 -26.51 -24.60 55.39
CA ASN A 122 -26.62 -23.61 54.32
C ASN A 122 -25.90 -24.14 53.08
N GLU A 123 -26.58 -24.99 52.32
CA GLU A 123 -26.09 -25.54 51.06
C GLU A 123 -26.50 -24.64 49.91
N LYS A 124 -25.51 -24.21 49.15
CA LYS A 124 -25.65 -23.40 47.94
C LYS A 124 -25.11 -24.19 46.76
N ALA A 125 -25.64 -23.93 45.57
CA ALA A 125 -25.05 -24.38 44.32
C ALA A 125 -24.45 -23.18 43.59
N GLU A 126 -23.34 -23.41 42.90
CA GLU A 126 -22.63 -22.38 42.16
C GLU A 126 -22.32 -22.90 40.76
N LEU A 127 -22.57 -22.06 39.75
CA LEU A 127 -22.24 -22.30 38.35
C LEU A 127 -21.31 -21.18 37.91
N ALA A 128 -20.03 -21.51 37.74
CA ALA A 128 -19.01 -20.58 37.26
C ALA A 128 -18.75 -20.82 35.77
N PHE A 129 -18.62 -19.75 35.00
CA PHE A 129 -18.28 -19.82 33.58
C PHE A 129 -17.51 -18.59 33.13
N ALA A 130 -16.83 -18.70 31.99
CA ALA A 130 -16.07 -17.61 31.42
C ALA A 130 -16.47 -17.38 29.96
N LEU A 131 -16.54 -16.12 29.56
CA LEU A 131 -16.79 -15.70 28.19
C LEU A 131 -15.46 -15.36 27.53
N VAL A 132 -15.28 -15.81 26.28
CA VAL A 132 -14.08 -15.49 25.48
C VAL A 132 -14.06 -14.00 25.14
N ASN A 133 -15.20 -13.49 24.67
CA ASN A 133 -15.43 -12.08 24.44
C ASN A 133 -16.84 -11.71 24.91
N VAL A 134 -16.95 -10.75 25.83
CA VAL A 134 -18.23 -10.28 26.37
C VAL A 134 -19.03 -9.55 25.29
N ASP A 135 -18.33 -8.79 24.43
CA ASP A 135 -18.96 -7.97 23.38
C ASP A 135 -19.57 -8.81 22.24
N ASP A 136 -19.27 -10.11 22.19
CA ASP A 136 -19.80 -11.05 21.19
C ASP A 136 -20.92 -11.94 21.74
N THR A 137 -21.32 -11.74 23.01
CA THR A 137 -22.34 -12.55 23.67
C THR A 137 -23.51 -11.67 24.10
N GLU A 138 -24.70 -11.93 23.55
CA GLU A 138 -25.93 -11.19 23.83
C GLU A 138 -27.01 -12.14 24.38
N ASP A 139 -28.10 -11.57 24.90
CA ASP A 139 -29.29 -12.29 25.35
C ASP A 139 -29.00 -13.51 26.25
N LEU A 140 -28.20 -13.32 27.31
CA LEU A 140 -27.97 -14.37 28.29
C LEU A 140 -29.26 -14.72 29.04
N LEU A 141 -29.65 -15.99 28.96
CA LEU A 141 -30.80 -16.59 29.60
C LEU A 141 -30.35 -17.70 30.56
N LEU A 142 -30.85 -17.65 31.78
CA LEU A 142 -30.76 -18.74 32.74
C LEU A 142 -32.02 -19.62 32.65
N ASN A 143 -31.81 -20.88 32.29
CA ASN A 143 -32.84 -21.92 32.21
C ASN A 143 -32.60 -22.95 33.31
N PHE A 144 -33.68 -23.46 33.91
CA PHE A 144 -33.61 -24.58 34.86
C PHE A 144 -34.98 -25.19 35.10
N ASN A 145 -34.97 -26.43 35.57
CA ASN A 145 -36.15 -27.15 36.06
C ASN A 145 -36.13 -27.25 37.59
N VAL A 146 -37.32 -27.22 38.18
CA VAL A 146 -37.52 -27.37 39.63
C VAL A 146 -38.20 -28.71 39.90
N GLU A 147 -37.52 -29.63 40.56
CA GLU A 147 -38.05 -30.96 40.90
C GLU A 147 -38.85 -30.95 42.21
N ALA A 148 -38.42 -30.13 43.16
CA ALA A 148 -39.05 -29.96 44.46
C ALA A 148 -38.77 -28.55 44.99
N ALA A 149 -39.76 -27.93 45.62
CA ALA A 149 -39.64 -26.57 46.14
C ALA A 149 -40.32 -26.42 47.51
N GLN A 150 -39.54 -25.98 48.50
CA GLN A 150 -40.02 -25.56 49.81
C GLN A 150 -39.21 -24.34 50.26
N GLY A 151 -39.84 -23.17 50.25
CA GLY A 151 -39.20 -21.87 50.51
C GLY A 151 -38.98 -21.06 49.22
N ASP A 152 -38.51 -19.82 49.36
CA ASP A 152 -38.19 -18.95 48.22
C ASP A 152 -36.79 -19.24 47.68
N LEU A 153 -36.67 -19.34 46.36
CA LEU A 153 -35.41 -19.45 45.64
C LEU A 153 -34.82 -18.04 45.46
N VAL A 154 -33.53 -17.91 45.75
CA VAL A 154 -32.74 -16.69 45.55
C VAL A 154 -31.60 -17.02 44.60
N ILE A 155 -31.54 -16.29 43.48
CA ILE A 155 -30.51 -16.45 42.46
C ILE A 155 -29.73 -15.14 42.34
N LEU A 156 -28.43 -15.23 42.54
CA LEU A 156 -27.50 -14.12 42.36
C LEU A 156 -26.63 -14.39 41.13
N PHE A 157 -26.42 -13.37 40.31
CA PHE A 157 -25.46 -13.35 39.21
C PHE A 157 -24.41 -12.29 39.50
N ASN A 158 -23.15 -12.67 39.65
CA ASN A 158 -22.05 -11.76 40.03
C ASN A 158 -22.41 -10.88 41.25
N GLU A 159 -22.90 -11.53 42.30
CA GLU A 159 -23.36 -10.90 43.56
C GLU A 159 -24.60 -9.99 43.43
N GLN A 160 -25.17 -9.83 42.23
CA GLN A 160 -26.41 -9.07 42.00
C GLN A 160 -27.62 -10.01 41.98
N GLU A 161 -28.71 -9.63 42.64
CA GLU A 161 -29.93 -10.43 42.65
C GLU A 161 -30.65 -10.35 41.30
N ILE A 162 -30.82 -11.50 40.64
CA ILE A 162 -31.59 -11.61 39.38
C ILE A 162 -32.94 -12.29 39.59
N TYR A 163 -33.14 -12.98 40.72
CA TYR A 163 -34.41 -13.59 41.10
C TYR A 163 -34.51 -13.79 42.61
N ASN A 164 -35.68 -13.50 43.15
CA ASN A 164 -36.02 -13.76 44.55
C ASN A 164 -37.53 -13.97 44.69
N GLY A 165 -37.95 -15.22 44.93
CA GLY A 165 -39.36 -15.53 45.08
C GLY A 165 -39.68 -17.03 45.11
N PRO A 166 -40.97 -17.36 45.28
CA PRO A 166 -41.42 -18.75 45.28
C PRO A 166 -41.38 -19.33 43.86
N VAL A 167 -40.94 -20.58 43.75
CA VAL A 167 -40.90 -21.34 42.49
C VAL A 167 -41.89 -22.50 42.50
N GLY A 168 -42.53 -22.74 41.35
CA GLY A 168 -43.37 -23.91 41.13
C GLY A 168 -42.54 -25.12 40.69
N VAL A 169 -43.08 -26.34 40.87
CA VAL A 169 -42.46 -27.56 40.33
C VAL A 169 -42.66 -27.59 38.80
N GLY A 170 -41.61 -27.94 38.07
CA GLY A 170 -41.59 -27.99 36.60
C GLY A 170 -40.59 -27.01 35.99
N ASN A 171 -40.80 -26.72 34.70
CA ASN A 171 -39.97 -25.79 33.95
C ASN A 171 -40.33 -24.34 34.31
N ILE A 172 -39.31 -23.55 34.64
CA ILE A 172 -39.44 -22.12 34.97
C ILE A 172 -39.16 -21.30 33.71
N GLN A 173 -39.90 -20.20 33.54
CA GLN A 173 -39.64 -19.29 32.43
C GLN A 173 -38.19 -18.79 32.47
N PRO A 174 -37.48 -18.79 31.32
CA PRO A 174 -36.10 -18.30 31.24
C PRO A 174 -35.92 -16.94 31.93
N ILE A 175 -34.89 -16.82 32.76
CA ILE A 175 -34.56 -15.58 33.45
C ILE A 175 -33.51 -14.84 32.62
N SER A 176 -33.87 -13.68 32.09
CA SER A 176 -32.93 -12.81 31.36
C SER A 176 -31.94 -12.18 32.33
N ILE A 177 -30.65 -12.32 32.01
CA ILE A 177 -29.54 -11.73 32.76
C ILE A 177 -29.27 -10.35 32.17
N PRO A 178 -29.32 -9.27 32.97
CA PRO A 178 -28.99 -7.93 32.49
C PRO A 178 -27.55 -7.85 31.98
N GLU A 179 -27.35 -7.31 30.78
CA GLU A 179 -26.03 -7.16 30.14
C GLU A 179 -25.00 -6.47 31.04
N ASN A 180 -25.43 -5.47 31.81
CA ASN A 180 -24.57 -4.71 32.71
C ASN A 180 -24.04 -5.51 33.91
N PHE A 181 -24.54 -6.73 34.14
CA PHE A 181 -24.00 -7.66 35.15
C PHE A 181 -22.99 -8.64 34.57
N VAL A 182 -22.92 -8.79 33.25
CA VAL A 182 -22.09 -9.76 32.55
C VAL A 182 -20.63 -9.31 32.56
N GLN A 183 -19.73 -10.23 32.87
CA GLN A 183 -18.29 -10.01 32.95
C GLN A 183 -17.56 -11.13 32.19
N THR A 184 -16.24 -11.04 32.06
CA THR A 184 -15.42 -12.12 31.49
C THR A 184 -15.51 -13.41 32.31
N HIS A 185 -15.59 -13.29 33.63
CA HIS A 185 -15.78 -14.42 34.54
C HIS A 185 -17.08 -14.19 35.31
N ASN A 186 -17.99 -15.15 35.22
CA ASN A 186 -19.32 -15.03 35.79
C ASN A 186 -19.56 -16.14 36.80
N LEU A 187 -20.33 -15.82 37.84
CA LEU A 187 -20.75 -16.74 38.87
C LEU A 187 -22.24 -16.61 39.09
N VAL A 188 -22.96 -17.70 38.91
CA VAL A 188 -24.36 -17.83 39.30
C VAL A 188 -24.44 -18.59 40.60
N GLN A 189 -25.02 -17.99 41.63
CA GLN A 189 -25.21 -18.60 42.94
C GLN A 189 -26.70 -18.84 43.20
N PHE A 190 -27.02 -20.07 43.53
CA PHE A 190 -28.37 -20.48 43.91
C PHE A 190 -28.43 -20.72 45.41
N SER A 191 -29.46 -20.20 46.06
CA SER A 191 -29.69 -20.42 47.48
C SER A 191 -31.17 -20.38 47.83
N VAL A 192 -31.54 -20.89 49.00
CA VAL A 192 -32.92 -20.83 49.50
C VAL A 192 -33.00 -19.84 50.66
N SER A 193 -34.12 -19.13 50.75
CA SER A 193 -34.43 -18.23 51.86
C SER A 193 -34.48 -18.96 53.22
N SER A 194 -34.17 -18.22 54.29
CA SER A 194 -34.19 -18.78 55.64
C SER A 194 -35.63 -19.02 56.14
N PRO A 195 -35.93 -20.13 56.83
CA PRO A 195 -37.24 -20.38 57.47
C PRO A 195 -37.54 -19.44 58.66
N GLY A 196 -36.63 -18.49 58.96
CA GLY A 196 -36.82 -17.47 59.98
C GLY A 196 -36.80 -18.02 61.40
N ILE A 197 -37.76 -17.61 62.23
CA ILE A 197 -37.87 -18.00 63.66
C ILE A 197 -38.24 -19.48 63.82
N ALA A 198 -38.76 -20.12 62.77
CA ALA A 198 -39.09 -21.55 62.76
C ALA A 198 -37.82 -22.41 62.57
N PHE A 199 -36.91 -22.37 63.55
CA PHE A 199 -35.60 -23.02 63.51
C PHE A 199 -35.64 -24.56 63.32
N TRP A 200 -36.81 -25.18 63.51
CA TRP A 200 -37.07 -26.60 63.30
C TRP A 200 -37.49 -26.97 61.86
N LYS A 201 -37.80 -25.99 61.01
CA LYS A 201 -38.12 -26.21 59.59
C LYS A 201 -36.86 -26.06 58.75
N SER A 202 -36.77 -26.82 57.67
CA SER A 202 -35.79 -26.62 56.60
C SER A 202 -36.52 -26.25 55.31
N HIS A 203 -35.97 -25.30 54.59
CA HIS A 203 -36.32 -25.03 53.21
C HIS A 203 -35.38 -25.82 52.30
N GLU A 204 -35.93 -26.43 51.26
CA GLU A 204 -35.21 -27.24 50.29
C GLU A 204 -35.75 -26.96 48.90
N VAL A 205 -34.87 -26.71 47.96
CA VAL A 205 -35.19 -26.59 46.54
C VAL A 205 -34.24 -27.50 45.78
N ARG A 206 -34.78 -28.30 44.86
CA ARG A 206 -33.99 -29.17 43.98
C ARG A 206 -34.13 -28.68 42.55
N LEU A 207 -32.98 -28.33 41.97
CA LEU A 207 -32.85 -27.86 40.60
C LEU A 207 -32.21 -28.94 39.74
N SER A 208 -32.66 -29.04 38.49
CA SER A 208 -32.07 -29.86 37.44
C SER A 208 -32.01 -29.08 36.12
N ASP A 209 -31.20 -29.56 35.19
CA ASP A 209 -31.02 -28.98 33.85
C ASP A 209 -30.74 -27.46 33.90
N VAL A 210 -29.85 -27.06 34.81
CA VAL A 210 -29.48 -25.64 34.97
C VAL A 210 -28.52 -25.28 33.85
N GLU A 211 -28.94 -24.37 32.97
CA GLU A 211 -28.19 -23.97 31.79
C GLU A 211 -28.12 -22.45 31.67
N ILE A 212 -26.97 -21.95 31.25
CA ILE A 212 -26.82 -20.59 30.75
C ILE A 212 -26.75 -20.68 29.23
N VAL A 213 -27.73 -20.09 28.56
CA VAL A 213 -27.78 -19.98 27.10
C VAL A 213 -27.56 -18.52 26.72
N GLY A 214 -26.82 -18.27 25.64
CA GLY A 214 -26.69 -16.92 25.08
C GLY A 214 -26.51 -16.97 23.57
N GLU A 215 -26.77 -15.86 22.90
CA GLU A 215 -26.47 -15.69 21.49
C GLU A 215 -25.00 -15.29 21.35
N VAL A 216 -24.21 -16.10 20.64
CA VAL A 216 -22.78 -15.85 20.42
C VAL A 216 -22.54 -15.51 18.95
N THR A 217 -21.93 -14.36 18.71
CA THR A 217 -21.56 -13.90 17.37
C THR A 217 -20.14 -14.33 17.02
N ASN A 218 -19.98 -15.16 15.99
CA ASN A 218 -18.68 -15.48 15.40
C ASN A 218 -18.27 -14.37 14.42
N ARG A 219 -17.06 -13.83 14.60
CA ARG A 219 -16.42 -12.77 13.81
C ARG A 219 -15.16 -13.21 13.07
N ASP A 220 -14.84 -14.50 13.04
CA ASP A 220 -13.59 -15.03 12.45
C ASP A 220 -13.43 -14.67 10.96
N ALA A 221 -14.55 -14.47 10.26
CA ALA A 221 -14.61 -14.09 8.85
C ALA A 221 -15.15 -12.67 8.64
N GLU A 222 -15.10 -11.79 9.64
CA GLU A 222 -15.66 -10.44 9.54
C GLU A 222 -14.82 -9.52 8.63
N SER A 223 -13.54 -9.84 8.45
CA SER A 223 -12.59 -9.10 7.60
C SER A 223 -11.82 -10.02 6.65
N TYR A 224 -11.41 -9.43 5.52
CA TYR A 224 -10.56 -10.06 4.52
C TYR A 224 -9.55 -9.04 4.01
N GLN A 225 -8.27 -9.42 4.04
CA GLN A 225 -7.17 -8.57 3.58
C GLN A 225 -6.39 -9.28 2.47
N THR A 226 -6.04 -8.53 1.43
CA THR A 226 -5.17 -8.99 0.34
C THR A 226 -4.27 -7.85 -0.13
N VAL A 227 -3.34 -8.16 -1.04
CA VAL A 227 -2.39 -7.19 -1.59
C VAL A 227 -2.41 -7.19 -3.12
N PHE A 228 -2.10 -6.04 -3.71
CA PHE A 228 -1.84 -5.87 -5.13
C PHE A 228 -0.55 -5.08 -5.34
N LEU A 229 0.08 -5.24 -6.51
CA LEU A 229 1.39 -4.68 -6.80
C LEU A 229 1.28 -3.56 -7.84
N VAL A 230 1.82 -2.40 -7.51
CA VAL A 230 1.85 -1.23 -8.40
C VAL A 230 3.28 -0.96 -8.82
N SER A 231 3.51 -0.83 -10.12
CA SER A 231 4.85 -0.57 -10.65
C SER A 231 5.27 0.90 -10.44
N GLU A 232 6.57 1.19 -10.55
CA GLU A 232 7.07 2.56 -10.40
C GLU A 232 6.48 3.47 -11.49
N THR A 233 6.49 2.98 -12.73
CA THR A 233 5.94 3.70 -13.89
C THR A 233 4.43 3.90 -13.77
N GLU A 234 3.69 2.93 -13.24
CA GLU A 234 2.25 3.10 -12.98
C GLU A 234 2.04 4.19 -11.93
N LYS A 235 2.75 4.11 -10.79
CA LYS A 235 2.59 5.08 -9.70
C LYS A 235 2.99 6.50 -10.12
N SER A 236 4.03 6.66 -10.93
CA SER A 236 4.52 7.97 -11.36
C SER A 236 3.60 8.67 -12.35
N ASN A 237 2.75 7.92 -13.05
CA ASN A 237 1.85 8.44 -14.08
C ASN A 237 0.37 8.25 -13.71
N LEU A 238 0.06 8.04 -12.43
CA LEU A 238 -1.29 7.71 -11.97
C LEU A 238 -2.18 8.95 -11.95
N GLU A 239 -3.18 9.02 -12.84
CA GLU A 239 -4.16 10.12 -12.91
C GLU A 239 -5.32 9.87 -11.95
N LYS A 240 -5.95 8.68 -12.03
CA LYS A 240 -7.10 8.30 -11.20
C LYS A 240 -7.01 6.85 -10.77
N VAL A 241 -7.67 6.54 -9.66
CA VAL A 241 -7.80 5.16 -9.16
C VAL A 241 -9.26 4.89 -8.87
N ARG A 242 -9.76 3.74 -9.33
CA ARG A 242 -11.13 3.31 -9.05
C ARG A 242 -11.14 1.91 -8.46
N LEU A 243 -11.80 1.74 -7.32
CA LEU A 243 -12.18 0.43 -6.83
C LEU A 243 -13.55 0.07 -7.41
N LYS A 244 -13.64 -1.09 -8.05
CA LYS A 244 -14.88 -1.67 -8.55
C LYS A 244 -15.11 -3.00 -7.88
N PHE A 245 -16.35 -3.27 -7.47
CA PHE A 245 -16.77 -4.60 -7.04
C PHE A 245 -18.28 -4.77 -7.25
N GLN A 246 -18.70 -6.03 -7.31
CA GLN A 246 -20.09 -6.43 -7.37
C GLN A 246 -20.52 -7.06 -6.04
N PRO A 247 -21.39 -6.38 -5.25
CA PRO A 247 -21.86 -6.89 -3.96
C PRO A 247 -23.10 -7.77 -4.11
N ASP A 248 -23.02 -9.00 -3.59
CA ASP A 248 -24.16 -9.88 -3.34
C ASP A 248 -24.42 -9.96 -1.83
N CYS A 249 -25.61 -9.52 -1.42
CA CYS A 249 -26.03 -9.39 -0.04
C CYS A 249 -27.56 -9.32 0.11
N LEU A 250 -28.04 -9.57 1.33
CA LEU A 250 -29.44 -9.35 1.71
C LEU A 250 -29.55 -8.03 2.48
N TYR A 251 -30.09 -7.00 1.84
CA TYR A 251 -30.08 -5.61 2.34
C TYR A 251 -30.57 -5.45 3.79
N ASN A 252 -31.59 -6.20 4.22
CA ASN A 252 -32.16 -6.11 5.56
C ASN A 252 -31.33 -6.84 6.65
N GLU A 253 -30.39 -7.69 6.24
CA GLU A 253 -29.62 -8.58 7.13
C GLU A 253 -28.16 -8.16 7.27
N VAL A 254 -27.71 -7.17 6.50
CA VAL A 254 -26.30 -6.72 6.49
C VAL A 254 -26.08 -5.42 7.26
N GLY A 255 -24.88 -5.28 7.83
CA GLY A 255 -24.33 -4.03 8.38
C GLY A 255 -23.56 -3.26 7.32
N LYS A 256 -22.93 -2.14 7.69
CA LYS A 256 -22.09 -1.35 6.76
C LYS A 256 -20.88 -2.17 6.30
N LEU A 257 -20.62 -2.17 5.00
CA LEU A 257 -19.34 -2.60 4.43
C LEU A 257 -18.34 -1.46 4.61
N SER A 258 -17.16 -1.79 5.12
CA SER A 258 -16.02 -0.88 5.17
C SER A 258 -14.91 -1.40 4.27
N VAL A 259 -14.28 -0.51 3.50
CA VAL A 259 -13.13 -0.84 2.66
C VAL A 259 -11.99 0.10 3.00
N TYR A 260 -10.80 -0.48 3.18
CA TYR A 260 -9.57 0.24 3.47
C TYR A 260 -8.52 -0.05 2.42
N ILE A 261 -7.80 0.98 1.97
CA ILE A 261 -6.60 0.83 1.15
C ILE A 261 -5.44 1.45 1.90
N ASN A 262 -4.38 0.66 2.13
CA ASN A 262 -3.21 1.07 2.90
C ASN A 262 -3.59 1.70 4.26
N GLY A 263 -4.59 1.12 4.92
CA GLY A 263 -5.14 1.58 6.21
C GLY A 263 -6.09 2.79 6.14
N ASN A 264 -6.31 3.39 4.97
CA ASN A 264 -7.20 4.54 4.80
C ASN A 264 -8.60 4.06 4.39
N ASN A 265 -9.64 4.52 5.09
CA ASN A 265 -11.02 4.16 4.77
C ASN A 265 -11.46 4.88 3.48
N VAL A 266 -11.70 4.11 2.42
CA VAL A 266 -12.11 4.60 1.10
C VAL A 266 -13.61 4.43 0.85
N TYR A 267 -14.27 3.57 1.64
CA TYR A 267 -15.71 3.32 1.55
C TYR A 267 -16.29 2.87 2.89
N LYS A 268 -17.45 3.42 3.26
CA LYS A 268 -18.18 3.02 4.48
C LYS A 268 -19.68 3.22 4.34
N ALA A 269 -20.36 2.26 3.73
CA ALA A 269 -21.82 2.27 3.58
C ALA A 269 -22.37 0.85 3.38
N VAL A 270 -23.69 0.69 3.44
CA VAL A 270 -24.35 -0.51 2.91
C VAL A 270 -24.46 -0.30 1.40
N PRO A 271 -23.73 -1.06 0.56
CA PRO A 271 -23.89 -0.95 -0.88
C PRO A 271 -25.28 -1.44 -1.31
N ASP A 272 -25.74 -0.96 -2.45
CA ASP A 272 -26.97 -1.48 -3.06
C ASP A 272 -26.73 -2.92 -3.54
N CYS A 273 -27.25 -3.87 -2.78
CA CYS A 273 -27.12 -5.30 -3.07
C CYS A 273 -27.72 -5.64 -4.44
N GLY A 274 -26.97 -6.34 -5.29
CA GLY A 274 -27.43 -6.75 -6.62
C GLY A 274 -27.20 -5.75 -7.74
N LEU A 275 -26.53 -4.62 -7.48
CA LEU A 275 -25.96 -3.81 -8.57
C LEU A 275 -24.85 -4.57 -9.29
N ALA A 276 -24.66 -4.27 -10.59
CA ALA A 276 -23.59 -4.86 -11.38
C ALA A 276 -22.20 -4.43 -10.86
N PHE A 277 -22.04 -3.13 -10.56
CA PHE A 277 -20.78 -2.59 -10.05
C PHE A 277 -21.02 -1.37 -9.17
N VAL A 278 -20.21 -1.24 -8.13
CA VAL A 278 -20.07 -0.01 -7.33
C VAL A 278 -18.71 0.61 -7.67
N PRO A 279 -18.65 1.70 -8.45
CA PRO A 279 -17.41 2.41 -8.70
C PRO A 279 -17.12 3.39 -7.57
N ILE A 280 -15.94 3.28 -6.97
CA ILE A 280 -15.46 4.18 -5.92
C ILE A 280 -14.19 4.80 -6.42
N GLU A 281 -14.20 6.11 -6.65
CA GLU A 281 -12.98 6.86 -6.97
C GLU A 281 -12.16 7.06 -5.69
N ILE A 282 -10.86 6.81 -5.78
CA ILE A 282 -9.91 6.82 -4.68
C ILE A 282 -8.79 7.78 -5.03
N SER A 283 -8.31 8.52 -4.03
CA SER A 283 -7.17 9.43 -4.23
C SER A 283 -5.93 8.63 -4.68
N PRO A 284 -5.26 9.02 -5.79
CA PRO A 284 -4.00 8.43 -6.24
C PRO A 284 -2.87 8.48 -5.20
N GLU A 285 -2.95 9.41 -4.23
CA GLU A 285 -1.98 9.55 -3.13
C GLU A 285 -2.02 8.38 -2.15
N LEU A 286 -3.15 7.65 -2.09
CA LEU A 286 -3.31 6.48 -1.23
C LEU A 286 -2.58 5.25 -1.78
N ILE A 287 -2.19 5.27 -3.05
CA ILE A 287 -1.46 4.20 -3.73
C ILE A 287 0.03 4.47 -3.64
N VAL A 288 0.80 3.44 -3.28
CA VAL A 288 2.26 3.48 -3.19
C VAL A 288 2.89 2.57 -4.25
N TYR A 289 4.15 2.82 -4.58
CA TYR A 289 4.94 1.89 -5.38
C TYR A 289 5.16 0.57 -4.62
N GLY A 290 5.06 -0.55 -5.32
CA GLY A 290 5.22 -1.89 -4.76
C GLY A 290 3.92 -2.43 -4.18
N GLU A 291 3.98 -2.94 -2.96
CA GLU A 291 2.87 -3.63 -2.32
C GLU A 291 1.84 -2.64 -1.73
N ASN A 292 0.60 -2.79 -2.17
CA ASN A 292 -0.55 -2.08 -1.64
C ASN A 292 -1.50 -3.08 -1.00
N SER A 293 -2.02 -2.75 0.18
CA SER A 293 -2.98 -3.58 0.90
C SER A 293 -4.40 -3.07 0.73
N ILE A 294 -5.34 -3.99 0.61
CA ILE A 294 -6.77 -3.71 0.63
C ILE A 294 -7.45 -4.63 1.64
N GLU A 295 -8.33 -4.05 2.45
CA GLU A 295 -9.09 -4.76 3.47
C GLU A 295 -10.59 -4.47 3.31
N PHE A 296 -11.38 -5.53 3.31
CA PHE A 296 -12.84 -5.48 3.35
C PHE A 296 -13.31 -5.97 4.70
N SER A 297 -14.23 -5.26 5.34
CA SER A 297 -14.80 -5.70 6.62
C SER A 297 -16.27 -5.35 6.78
N THR A 298 -17.00 -6.16 7.55
CA THR A 298 -18.39 -5.93 7.91
C THR A 298 -18.60 -6.21 9.39
N GLY A 299 -19.39 -5.35 10.05
CA GLY A 299 -19.76 -5.59 11.45
C GLY A 299 -20.97 -6.51 11.63
N ARG A 300 -21.70 -6.84 10.55
CA ARG A 300 -22.92 -7.66 10.62
C ARG A 300 -23.30 -8.24 9.25
N GLY A 301 -23.82 -9.46 9.24
CA GLY A 301 -24.41 -10.12 8.07
C GLY A 301 -23.36 -10.67 7.11
N ARG A 302 -23.74 -10.88 5.84
CA ARG A 302 -22.88 -11.53 4.83
C ARG A 302 -22.66 -10.70 3.57
N TYR A 303 -21.38 -10.39 3.37
CA TYR A 303 -20.59 -10.08 2.17
C TYR A 303 -20.29 -11.21 1.19
N LEU A 304 -20.80 -11.22 -0.05
CA LEU A 304 -20.06 -11.83 -1.17
C LEU A 304 -19.72 -10.75 -2.20
N LEU A 305 -18.43 -10.39 -2.30
CA LEU A 305 -17.94 -9.39 -3.25
C LEU A 305 -17.21 -10.11 -4.39
N SER A 306 -17.69 -9.90 -5.61
CA SER A 306 -17.12 -10.48 -6.83
C SER A 306 -16.64 -9.39 -7.78
N HIS A 307 -15.86 -9.78 -8.80
CA HIS A 307 -15.28 -8.85 -9.78
C HIS A 307 -14.60 -7.64 -9.10
N VAL A 308 -13.86 -7.92 -8.03
CA VAL A 308 -13.15 -6.90 -7.28
C VAL A 308 -11.92 -6.51 -8.10
N VAL A 309 -11.84 -5.25 -8.50
CA VAL A 309 -10.76 -4.72 -9.33
C VAL A 309 -10.36 -3.34 -8.80
N VAL A 310 -9.06 -3.12 -8.64
CA VAL A 310 -8.49 -1.78 -8.51
C VAL A 310 -7.99 -1.38 -9.89
N GLU A 311 -8.65 -0.41 -10.50
CA GLU A 311 -8.34 0.13 -11.82
C GLU A 311 -7.51 1.41 -11.63
N SER A 312 -6.35 1.45 -12.28
CA SER A 312 -5.48 2.62 -12.37
C SER A 312 -5.64 3.26 -13.75
N GLU A 313 -6.08 4.50 -13.82
CA GLU A 313 -6.13 5.32 -15.03
C GLU A 313 -4.86 6.18 -15.04
N LEU A 314 -4.07 6.09 -16.12
CA LEU A 314 -2.76 6.71 -16.25
C LEU A 314 -2.83 7.92 -17.17
N GLU A 315 -2.04 8.95 -16.84
CA GLU A 315 -1.86 10.10 -17.72
C GLU A 315 -1.21 9.65 -19.05
N GLU A 316 -1.62 10.26 -20.15
CA GLU A 316 -0.91 10.08 -21.42
C GLU A 316 0.54 10.55 -21.27
N VAL A 317 1.50 9.65 -21.58
CA VAL A 317 2.92 9.99 -21.51
C VAL A 317 3.24 11.08 -22.53
N ASP A 318 3.49 12.32 -22.08
CA ASP A 318 4.04 13.33 -22.97
C ASP A 318 5.53 13.08 -23.18
N PHE A 319 5.85 12.70 -24.41
CA PHE A 319 7.21 12.47 -24.82
C PHE A 319 7.99 13.78 -25.00
N PRO A 320 9.28 13.82 -24.63
CA PRO A 320 10.07 15.04 -24.70
C PRO A 320 10.13 15.59 -26.13
N SER A 321 9.97 16.91 -26.24
CA SER A 321 10.08 17.67 -27.48
C SER A 321 11.25 18.63 -27.39
N TYR A 322 12.06 18.65 -28.43
CA TYR A 322 13.22 19.52 -28.59
C TYR A 322 12.99 20.44 -29.77
N PHE A 323 13.53 21.65 -29.68
CA PHE A 323 13.41 22.67 -30.72
C PHE A 323 14.78 23.25 -31.02
N PHE A 324 15.01 23.58 -32.29
CA PHE A 324 16.18 24.31 -32.74
C PHE A 324 15.78 25.23 -33.89
N GLU A 325 16.59 26.25 -34.16
CA GLU A 325 16.31 27.25 -35.18
C GLU A 325 17.37 27.12 -36.28
N LEU A 326 16.93 27.24 -37.53
CA LEU A 326 17.79 27.40 -38.69
C LEU A 326 17.62 28.81 -39.23
N SER A 327 18.74 29.45 -39.55
CA SER A 327 18.74 30.69 -40.31
C SER A 327 18.25 30.45 -41.73
N HIS A 328 17.81 31.53 -42.38
CA HIS A 328 17.33 31.47 -43.77
C HIS A 328 18.42 30.95 -44.72
N ASP A 329 19.68 31.35 -44.51
CA ASP A 329 20.81 30.94 -45.33
C ASP A 329 21.08 29.43 -45.17
N GLU A 330 21.10 28.90 -43.93
CA GLU A 330 21.25 27.47 -43.66
C GLU A 330 20.11 26.65 -44.27
N PHE A 331 18.86 27.14 -44.19
CA PHE A 331 17.71 26.48 -44.81
C PHE A 331 17.84 26.44 -46.34
N GLU A 332 18.22 27.55 -46.99
CA GLU A 332 18.44 27.58 -48.44
C GLU A 332 19.57 26.63 -48.87
N GLU A 333 20.65 26.53 -48.10
CA GLU A 333 21.76 25.62 -48.39
C GLU A 333 21.36 24.14 -48.27
N ILE A 334 20.47 23.80 -47.33
CA ILE A 334 19.90 22.45 -47.19
C ILE A 334 18.87 22.17 -48.30
N ASP A 335 17.95 23.11 -48.59
CA ASP A 335 16.89 22.95 -49.61
C ASP A 335 17.48 22.80 -51.03
N THR A 336 18.57 23.51 -51.32
CA THR A 336 19.29 23.41 -52.60
C THR A 336 20.23 22.19 -52.68
N ALA A 337 20.27 21.34 -51.65
CA ALA A 337 21.09 20.13 -51.53
C ALA A 337 22.61 20.37 -51.55
N ASN A 338 23.06 21.58 -51.20
CA ASN A 338 24.47 21.89 -50.98
C ASN A 338 24.94 21.36 -49.61
N GLU A 339 24.04 21.36 -48.65
CA GLU A 339 24.23 20.79 -47.31
C GLU A 339 23.11 19.80 -46.98
N ARG A 340 23.30 19.03 -45.91
CA ARG A 340 22.31 18.07 -45.40
C ARG A 340 22.17 18.22 -43.90
N LEU A 341 20.97 17.94 -43.41
CA LEU A 341 20.68 17.91 -41.99
C LEU A 341 20.68 16.45 -41.51
N ARG A 342 21.63 16.12 -40.63
CA ARG A 342 21.78 14.78 -40.05
C ARG A 342 21.33 14.79 -38.60
N LEU A 343 20.29 14.02 -38.30
CA LEU A 343 19.91 13.66 -36.94
C LEU A 343 20.68 12.41 -36.51
N LYS A 344 21.34 12.46 -35.36
CA LYS A 344 22.06 11.34 -34.75
C LYS A 344 21.55 11.09 -33.34
N ILE A 345 21.27 9.83 -33.01
CA ILE A 345 20.81 9.42 -31.67
C ILE A 345 21.74 8.34 -31.14
N ASP A 346 22.21 8.53 -29.92
CA ASP A 346 23.03 7.57 -29.17
C ASP A 346 22.22 6.97 -28.03
N PHE A 347 22.07 5.65 -28.02
CA PHE A 347 21.37 4.88 -26.99
C PHE A 347 22.33 4.40 -25.90
N VAL A 348 21.84 4.26 -24.67
CA VAL A 348 22.64 3.75 -23.54
C VAL A 348 22.75 2.23 -23.57
N ASP A 349 21.67 1.53 -23.95
CA ASP A 349 21.59 0.07 -23.96
C ASP A 349 20.89 -0.44 -25.23
N VAL A 350 21.52 -1.42 -25.88
CA VAL A 350 21.06 -2.11 -27.10
C VAL A 350 20.84 -3.62 -26.88
N VAL A 351 21.01 -4.12 -25.65
CA VAL A 351 20.87 -5.56 -25.32
C VAL A 351 19.46 -6.05 -25.65
N ASN A 352 18.45 -5.23 -25.35
CA ASN A 352 17.07 -5.50 -25.73
C ASN A 352 16.69 -4.60 -26.89
N ARG A 353 16.29 -5.20 -28.02
CA ARG A 353 15.79 -4.45 -29.18
C ARG A 353 14.54 -3.65 -28.80
N LYS A 354 14.68 -2.33 -28.81
CA LYS A 354 13.62 -1.34 -28.63
C LYS A 354 13.35 -0.69 -29.99
N ARG A 355 12.11 -0.27 -30.22
CA ARG A 355 11.69 0.41 -31.44
C ARG A 355 10.94 1.68 -31.05
N GLY A 356 10.73 2.56 -32.00
CA GLY A 356 9.93 3.75 -31.81
C GLY A 356 9.86 4.59 -33.07
N ASN A 357 9.34 5.80 -32.92
CA ASN A 357 9.36 6.81 -33.95
C ASN A 357 10.00 8.08 -33.42
N ILE A 358 10.84 8.69 -34.23
CA ILE A 358 11.21 10.08 -34.11
C ILE A 358 10.17 10.87 -34.90
N VAL A 359 9.57 11.89 -34.31
CA VAL A 359 8.66 12.81 -34.99
C VAL A 359 9.41 14.12 -35.22
N PHE A 360 9.87 14.34 -36.44
CA PHE A 360 10.59 15.55 -36.86
C PHE A 360 9.63 16.43 -37.67
N ASN A 361 9.31 17.62 -37.17
CA ASN A 361 8.31 18.52 -37.79
C ASN A 361 6.96 17.88 -38.17
N GLY A 362 6.56 16.84 -37.42
CA GLY A 362 5.33 16.08 -37.67
C GLY A 362 5.51 14.82 -38.54
N HIS A 363 6.68 14.63 -39.13
CA HIS A 363 7.03 13.47 -39.95
C HIS A 363 7.62 12.35 -39.07
N ALA A 364 7.07 11.15 -39.18
CA ALA A 364 7.45 10.02 -38.33
C ALA A 364 8.52 9.15 -39.00
N ILE A 365 9.70 9.09 -38.39
CA ILE A 365 10.85 8.31 -38.81
C ILE A 365 11.00 7.12 -37.84
N PRO A 366 10.80 5.88 -38.29
CA PRO A 366 10.96 4.72 -37.41
C PRO A 366 12.44 4.52 -37.06
N PHE A 367 12.72 4.16 -35.80
CA PHE A 367 14.06 3.80 -35.35
C PHE A 367 14.07 2.45 -34.63
N ASP A 368 15.26 1.87 -34.51
CA ASP A 368 15.51 0.55 -33.95
C ASP A 368 16.83 0.54 -33.18
N THR A 369 16.84 0.09 -31.93
CA THR A 369 18.09 0.04 -31.15
C THR A 369 18.96 -1.18 -31.47
N LEU A 370 19.09 -1.56 -32.74
CA LEU A 370 20.03 -2.60 -33.17
C LEU A 370 21.48 -2.13 -33.03
N GLU A 371 21.72 -0.85 -33.25
CA GLU A 371 23.02 -0.20 -33.12
C GLU A 371 23.00 0.81 -31.97
N VAL A 372 24.18 1.06 -31.37
CA VAL A 372 24.32 2.02 -30.26
C VAL A 372 24.05 3.45 -30.73
N THR A 373 24.29 3.70 -32.01
CA THR A 373 24.11 4.99 -32.65
C THR A 373 23.33 4.76 -33.94
N GLU A 374 22.23 5.50 -34.13
CA GLU A 374 21.56 5.59 -35.43
C GLU A 374 21.64 7.02 -35.96
N ALA A 375 21.71 7.16 -37.29
CA ALA A 375 21.76 8.44 -37.97
C ALA A 375 20.71 8.47 -39.10
N PHE A 376 20.00 9.60 -39.20
CA PHE A 376 18.92 9.84 -40.13
C PHE A 376 19.23 11.11 -40.93
N ASP A 377 18.95 11.07 -42.22
CA ASP A 377 18.92 12.26 -43.08
C ASP A 377 17.52 12.85 -42.97
N VAL A 378 17.41 14.05 -42.41
CA VAL A 378 16.13 14.74 -42.17
C VAL A 378 15.99 16.00 -43.01
N SER A 379 16.84 16.14 -44.04
CA SER A 379 16.90 17.32 -44.90
C SER A 379 15.57 17.60 -45.62
N GLU A 380 14.82 16.56 -46.01
CA GLU A 380 13.55 16.73 -46.74
C GLU A 380 12.40 17.23 -45.86
N ASP A 381 12.50 17.09 -44.53
CA ASP A 381 11.43 17.42 -43.57
C ASP A 381 11.72 18.73 -42.81
N VAL A 382 12.75 19.47 -43.20
CA VAL A 382 13.17 20.73 -42.58
C VAL A 382 12.24 21.88 -42.95
N VAL A 383 12.04 22.83 -42.03
CA VAL A 383 11.29 24.06 -42.28
C VAL A 383 12.15 25.30 -41.97
N ASP A 384 11.86 26.40 -42.66
CA ASP A 384 12.48 27.70 -42.39
C ASP A 384 12.12 28.17 -40.96
N GLY A 385 13.14 28.57 -40.19
CA GLY A 385 13.01 28.97 -38.79
C GLY A 385 13.02 27.80 -37.80
N THR A 386 12.00 27.72 -36.94
CA THR A 386 11.98 26.78 -35.81
C THR A 386 11.56 25.38 -36.23
N ASN A 387 12.46 24.43 -35.99
CA ASN A 387 12.26 23.00 -36.22
C ASN A 387 12.00 22.27 -34.89
N SER A 388 11.31 21.13 -34.95
CA SER A 388 10.87 20.37 -33.78
C SER A 388 11.19 18.88 -33.91
N LEU A 389 11.54 18.27 -32.78
CA LEU A 389 11.95 16.88 -32.67
C LEU A 389 11.31 16.25 -31.43
N LYS A 390 10.47 15.23 -31.59
CA LYS A 390 9.87 14.45 -30.49
C LYS A 390 10.24 12.98 -30.59
N ILE A 391 10.63 12.35 -29.48
CA ILE A 391 11.05 10.94 -29.46
C ILE A 391 9.95 10.09 -28.84
N ARG A 392 9.31 9.23 -29.63
CA ARG A 392 8.21 8.35 -29.20
C ARG A 392 8.66 6.89 -29.19
N PRO A 393 9.22 6.38 -28.09
CA PRO A 393 9.60 4.98 -28.01
C PRO A 393 8.35 4.08 -27.88
N SER A 394 8.46 2.82 -28.28
CA SER A 394 7.43 1.79 -28.07
C SER A 394 7.69 0.91 -26.83
N LYS A 395 8.76 1.22 -26.08
CA LYS A 395 9.21 0.60 -24.81
C LYS A 395 10.14 1.59 -24.10
N THR A 396 10.23 1.56 -22.77
CA THR A 396 11.15 2.44 -22.02
C THR A 396 12.56 2.41 -22.61
N LEU A 397 13.08 3.59 -22.94
CA LEU A 397 14.31 3.79 -23.69
C LEU A 397 15.23 4.75 -22.96
N ASP A 398 16.52 4.46 -22.95
CA ASP A 398 17.55 5.32 -22.38
C ASP A 398 18.37 5.92 -23.52
N VAL A 399 18.27 7.23 -23.68
CA VAL A 399 18.95 7.98 -24.74
C VAL A 399 20.05 8.83 -24.11
N ARG A 400 21.30 8.54 -24.51
CA ARG A 400 22.49 9.25 -24.02
C ARG A 400 22.58 10.64 -24.61
N GLU A 401 22.39 10.72 -25.93
CA GLU A 401 22.57 11.96 -26.68
C GLU A 401 21.69 11.95 -27.92
N VAL A 402 21.16 13.12 -28.25
CA VAL A 402 20.49 13.42 -29.51
C VAL A 402 21.18 14.66 -30.08
N ARG A 403 21.60 14.55 -31.33
CA ARG A 403 22.38 15.57 -32.00
C ARG A 403 21.83 15.84 -33.39
N VAL A 404 21.74 17.11 -33.79
CA VAL A 404 21.42 17.51 -35.16
C VAL A 404 22.60 18.33 -35.67
N ASP A 405 23.20 17.86 -36.76
CA ASP A 405 24.37 18.47 -37.38
C ASP A 405 24.06 18.80 -38.84
N ILE A 406 24.48 19.98 -39.29
CA ILE A 406 24.55 20.37 -40.70
C ILE A 406 25.85 19.81 -41.26
N ILE A 407 25.77 19.15 -42.41
CA ILE A 407 26.91 18.50 -43.07
C ILE A 407 26.98 18.92 -44.53
N ASN A 408 28.15 19.33 -44.99
CA ASN A 408 28.39 19.59 -46.42
C ASN A 408 28.37 18.26 -47.21
N ASN A 409 27.82 18.33 -48.42
CA ASN A 409 27.63 17.18 -49.31
C ASN A 409 28.94 16.61 -49.90
#